data_AF-A0AAN5LB42-F1
#
_entry.id   AF-A0AAN5LB42-F1
#
_cell.length_a   1.000
_cell.length_b   1.000
_cell.length_c   1.000
_cell.angle_alpha   90.00
_cell.angle_beta   90.00
_cell.angle_gamma   90.00
#
_symmetry.space_group_name_H-M   'P 1'
#
loop_
_entity.id
_entity.type
_entity.pdbx_description
1 polymer ?
#
loop_
_entity_poly.entity_id
_entity_poly.type
_entity_poly.pdbx_seq_one_letter_code
_entity_poly.pdbx_strand_id
1 'polypeptide(L)'
;MKYIILRLDGKLPRDVPVIFPELLVHADVAKAMTTMIKEDSDNIHITDIRVVSAGFCNTAVECHGRSESLNIGSRDTDDVIINTLGLLFGE
;
A
#
# COMPACT_ATOMS: atom_id res chain seq x y z
N MET A 1 -3.57 -11.32 6.89
CA MET A 1 -3.50 -10.69 5.55
C MET A 1 -2.19 -9.94 5.42
N LYS A 2 -1.75 -9.65 4.19
CA LYS A 2 -0.58 -8.81 3.95
C LYS A 2 -1.01 -7.47 3.38
N TYR A 3 -0.20 -6.45 3.57
CA TYR A 3 -0.43 -5.14 2.97
C TYR A 3 0.87 -4.49 2.52
N ILE A 4 0.74 -3.55 1.58
CA ILE A 4 1.72 -2.52 1.26
C ILE A 4 1.04 -1.17 1.27
N ILE A 5 1.79 -0.10 1.56
CA ILE A 5 1.36 1.27 1.35
C ILE A 5 2.24 1.90 0.29
N LEU A 6 1.62 2.32 -0.80
CA LEU A 6 2.24 3.06 -1.88
C LEU A 6 2.10 4.55 -1.60
N ARG A 7 3.22 5.28 -1.60
CA ARG A 7 3.20 6.73 -1.71
C ARG A 7 3.21 7.10 -3.18
N LEU A 8 2.17 7.81 -3.60
CA LEU A 8 2.08 8.45 -4.89
C LEU A 8 2.42 9.92 -4.69
N ASP A 9 3.56 10.36 -5.21
CA ASP A 9 3.92 11.78 -5.22
C ASP A 9 3.41 12.42 -6.50
N GLY A 10 3.04 13.70 -6.42
CA GLY A 10 2.47 14.44 -7.52
C GLY A 10 1.88 15.76 -7.05
N LYS A 11 0.91 16.30 -7.79
CA LYS A 11 0.20 17.52 -7.38
C LYS A 11 -0.52 17.38 -6.03
N LEU A 12 -1.02 16.18 -5.74
CA LEU A 12 -1.66 15.81 -4.47
C LEU A 12 -1.02 14.51 -3.96
N PRO A 13 0.02 14.60 -3.12
CA PRO A 13 0.68 13.40 -2.59
C PRO A 13 -0.28 12.64 -1.68
N ARG A 14 -0.34 11.31 -1.84
CA ARG A 14 -1.24 10.44 -1.05
C ARG A 14 -0.65 9.06 -0.79
N ASP A 15 -1.06 8.48 0.32
CA ASP A 15 -0.79 7.08 0.67
C ASP A 15 -1.97 6.21 0.23
N VAL A 16 -1.68 5.15 -0.51
CA VAL A 16 -2.66 4.18 -1.00
C VAL A 16 -2.30 2.80 -0.44
N PRO A 17 -3.10 2.25 0.50
CA PRO A 17 -2.94 0.92 1.01
C PRO A 17 -3.47 -0.09 -0.01
N VAL A 18 -2.76 -1.20 -0.13
CA VAL A 18 -3.19 -2.37 -0.89
C VAL A 18 -3.13 -3.56 0.04
N ILE A 19 -4.29 -4.16 0.31
CA ILE A 19 -4.43 -5.35 1.15
C ILE A 19 -4.60 -6.57 0.24
N PHE A 20 -3.93 -7.66 0.57
CA PHE A 20 -3.95 -8.86 -0.26
C PHE A 20 -3.75 -10.16 0.56
N PRO A 21 -4.09 -11.33 -0.03
CA PRO A 21 -3.94 -12.62 0.64
C PRO A 21 -2.48 -12.94 1.00
N GLU A 22 -2.28 -13.74 2.06
CA GLU A 22 -0.94 -14.06 2.56
C GLU A 22 -0.09 -14.90 1.59
N LEU A 23 -0.73 -15.55 0.61
CA LEU A 23 -0.07 -16.35 -0.42
C LEU A 23 0.77 -15.49 -1.37
N LEU A 24 0.51 -14.18 -1.48
CA LEU A 24 1.27 -13.30 -2.35
C LEU A 24 2.49 -12.70 -1.64
N VAL A 25 3.53 -12.39 -2.42
CA VAL A 25 4.78 -11.78 -1.96
C VAL A 25 4.68 -10.26 -2.09
N HIS A 26 5.10 -9.50 -1.06
CA HIS A 26 4.98 -8.04 -1.07
C HIS A 26 5.66 -7.39 -2.27
N ALA A 27 6.84 -7.87 -2.65
CA ALA A 27 7.60 -7.33 -3.79
C ALA A 27 6.86 -7.51 -5.13
N ASP A 28 6.22 -8.65 -5.33
CA ASP A 28 5.46 -8.94 -6.56
C ASP A 28 4.22 -8.07 -6.65
N VAL A 29 3.47 -7.93 -5.54
CA VAL A 29 2.31 -7.05 -5.47
C VAL A 29 2.71 -5.59 -5.67
N ALA A 30 3.78 -5.13 -5.02
CA ALA A 30 4.28 -3.77 -5.18
C ALA A 30 4.66 -3.47 -6.64
N LYS A 31 5.35 -4.42 -7.29
CA LYS A 31 5.71 -4.29 -8.70
C LYS A 31 4.48 -4.23 -9.59
N ALA A 32 3.53 -5.16 -9.43
CA ALA A 32 2.31 -5.21 -10.22
C ALA A 32 1.50 -3.91 -10.08
N MET A 33 1.27 -3.45 -8.85
CA MET A 33 0.52 -2.21 -8.60
C MET A 33 1.25 -0.99 -9.16
N THR A 34 2.57 -0.90 -9.01
CA THR A 34 3.36 0.19 -9.58
C THR A 34 3.25 0.22 -11.10
N THR A 35 3.30 -0.94 -11.77
CA THR A 35 3.12 -1.04 -13.22
C THR A 35 1.72 -0.60 -13.63
N MET A 36 0.68 -1.10 -12.97
CA MET A 36 -0.71 -0.72 -13.28
C MET A 36 -0.95 0.79 -13.15
N ILE A 37 -0.46 1.42 -12.07
CA ILE A 37 -0.64 2.86 -11.85
C ILE A 37 0.12 3.68 -12.90
N LYS A 38 1.29 3.21 -13.35
CA LYS A 38 2.08 3.88 -14.39
C LYS A 38 1.46 3.77 -15.78
N GLU A 39 0.78 2.66 -16.05
CA GLU A 39 0.13 2.42 -17.34
C GLU A 39 -1.25 3.10 -17.44
N ASP A 40 -1.84 3.47 -16.31
CA ASP A 40 -3.09 4.22 -16.25
C ASP A 40 -2.91 5.67 -16.76
N SER A 41 -3.53 5.96 -17.90
CA SER A 41 -3.44 7.24 -18.61
C SER A 41 -4.03 8.42 -17.83
N ASP A 42 -4.86 8.19 -16.81
CA ASP A 42 -5.45 9.25 -16.00
C ASP A 42 -4.49 9.76 -14.90
N ASN A 43 -3.38 9.06 -14.68
CA ASN A 43 -2.38 9.40 -13.66
C ASN A 43 -1.29 10.37 -14.14
N ILE A 44 -1.63 11.29 -15.06
CA ILE A 44 -0.72 12.30 -15.65
C ILE A 44 -0.02 13.23 -14.63
N HIS A 45 -0.46 13.24 -13.38
CA HIS A 45 0.08 14.10 -12.33
C HIS A 45 0.96 13.37 -11.31
N ILE A 46 1.18 12.06 -11.47
CA ILE A 46 2.04 11.27 -10.59
C ILE A 46 3.50 11.42 -11.05
N THR A 47 4.36 11.89 -10.16
CA THR A 47 5.78 12.10 -10.43
C THR A 47 6.68 10.98 -9.90
N ASP A 48 6.26 10.31 -8.82
CA ASP A 48 6.98 9.18 -8.24
C ASP A 48 6.02 8.21 -7.55
N ILE A 49 6.41 6.93 -7.51
CA ILE A 49 5.68 5.85 -6.83
C ILE A 49 6.70 5.01 -6.07
N ARG A 50 6.51 4.92 -4.75
CA ARG A 50 7.35 4.06 -3.90
C ARG A 50 6.55 3.38 -2.81
N VAL A 51 7.03 2.23 -2.36
CA VAL A 51 6.50 1.58 -1.15
C VAL A 51 7.08 2.28 0.07
N VAL A 52 6.22 2.77 0.96
CA VAL A 52 6.61 3.44 2.21
C VAL A 52 6.36 2.60 3.44
N SER A 53 5.51 1.57 3.33
CA SER A 53 5.28 0.61 4.40
C SER A 53 4.84 -0.74 3.83
N ALA A 54 5.17 -1.82 4.53
CA ALA A 54 4.74 -3.16 4.19
C ALA A 54 4.76 -4.07 5.42
N GLY A 55 3.73 -4.90 5.56
CA GLY A 55 3.63 -5.80 6.70
C GLY A 55 2.41 -6.70 6.62
N PHE A 56 1.92 -7.07 7.80
CA PHE A 56 0.79 -7.96 8.00
C PHE A 56 -0.31 -7.22 8.74
N CYS A 57 -1.55 -7.52 8.44
CA CYS A 57 -2.71 -7.01 9.15
C CYS A 57 -3.72 -8.12 9.41
N ASN A 58 -4.42 -8.03 10.53
CA ASN A 58 -5.55 -8.91 10.87
C ASN A 58 -6.89 -8.27 10.43
N THR A 59 -8.00 -8.97 10.66
CA THR A 59 -9.35 -8.49 10.33
C THR A 59 -9.81 -7.31 11.19
N ALA A 60 -9.14 -7.06 12.32
CA ALA A 60 -9.33 -5.85 13.14
C ALA A 60 -8.44 -4.68 12.68
N VAL A 61 -7.69 -4.86 11.57
CA VAL A 61 -6.78 -3.86 10.97
C VAL A 61 -5.66 -3.44 11.94
N GLU A 62 -5.18 -4.38 12.74
CA GLU A 62 -3.94 -4.20 13.52
C GLU A 62 -2.74 -4.61 12.65
N CYS A 63 -1.93 -3.64 12.26
CA CYS A 63 -0.80 -3.77 11.36
C CYS A 63 0.50 -3.98 12.12
N HIS A 64 1.29 -4.94 11.66
CA HIS A 64 2.52 -5.34 12.34
C HIS A 64 3.51 -6.02 11.40
N GLY A 65 4.73 -6.18 11.91
CA GLY A 65 5.78 -6.98 11.26
C GLY A 65 6.56 -6.21 10.20
N ARG A 66 7.27 -6.98 9.37
CA ARG A 66 8.18 -6.48 8.34
C ARG A 66 8.10 -7.36 7.11
N SER A 67 8.09 -6.74 5.93
CA SER A 67 8.25 -7.47 4.68
C SER A 67 9.68 -7.94 4.51
N GLU A 68 9.88 -9.25 4.38
CA GLU A 68 11.19 -9.84 4.06
C GLU A 68 11.64 -9.47 2.64
N SER A 69 10.73 -9.53 1.66
CA SER A 69 11.04 -9.31 0.25
C SER A 69 11.34 -7.84 -0.08
N LEU A 70 10.73 -6.89 0.64
CA LEU A 70 10.96 -5.46 0.45
C LEU A 70 11.92 -4.87 1.49
N ASN A 71 12.20 -5.60 2.57
CA ASN A 71 13.00 -5.11 3.69
C ASN A 71 12.46 -3.77 4.24
N ILE A 72 11.13 -3.65 4.33
CA ILE A 72 10.39 -2.48 4.84
C ILE A 72 9.45 -2.96 5.95
N GLY A 73 9.35 -2.19 7.05
CA GLY A 73 8.50 -2.50 8.20
C GLY A 73 7.17 -1.76 8.19
N SER A 74 6.22 -2.28 8.95
CA SER A 74 5.00 -1.57 9.34
C SER A 74 5.32 -0.30 10.12
N ARG A 75 4.46 0.72 9.99
CA ARG A 75 4.51 1.97 10.76
C ARG A 75 3.32 2.04 11.70
N ASP A 76 3.48 2.76 12.81
CA ASP A 76 2.43 2.93 13.84
C ASP A 76 1.15 3.61 13.31
N THR A 77 1.24 4.33 12.19
CA THR A 77 0.10 5.03 11.58
C THR A 77 -0.65 4.21 10.53
N ASP A 78 -0.17 3.01 10.19
CA ASP A 78 -0.71 2.25 9.07
C ASP A 78 -2.14 1.77 9.34
N ASP A 79 -2.47 1.42 10.59
CA ASP A 79 -3.82 1.04 11.03
C ASP A 79 -4.84 2.13 10.69
N VAL A 80 -4.47 3.38 10.95
CA VAL A 80 -5.32 4.55 10.71
C VAL A 80 -5.50 4.78 9.23
N ILE A 81 -4.42 4.66 8.44
CA ILE A 81 -4.46 4.87 6.99
C ILE A 81 -5.36 3.84 6.33
N ILE A 82 -5.21 2.56 6.70
CA ILE A 82 -6.00 1.47 6.14
C ILE A 82 -7.47 1.59 6.53
N ASN A 83 -7.78 1.85 7.81
CA ASN A 83 -9.16 2.04 8.27
C ASN A 83 -9.83 3.27 7.64
N THR A 84 -9.10 4.37 7.49
CA THR A 84 -9.64 5.61 6.91
C THR A 84 -10.01 5.43 5.44
N LEU A 85 -9.22 4.66 4.69
CA LEU A 85 -9.52 4.39 3.28
C LEU A 85 -10.65 3.36 3.10
N GLY A 86 -10.79 2.39 4.00
CA GLY A 86 -12.00 1.57 4.07
C GLY A 86 -13.27 2.41 4.28
N LEU A 87 -13.21 3.41 5.16
CA LEU A 87 -14.31 4.35 5.41
C LEU A 87 -14.63 5.27 4.21
N LEU A 88 -13.62 5.69 3.44
CA LEU A 88 -13.80 6.59 2.30
C LEU A 88 -14.28 5.87 1.02
N PHE A 89 -13.91 4.60 0.84
CA PHE A 89 -14.25 3.82 -0.35
C PHE A 89 -15.36 2.79 -0.15
N GLY A 90 -15.87 2.64 1.08
CA GLY A 90 -17.18 2.05 1.37
C GLY A 90 -17.41 0.65 0.82
N GLU A 91 -16.97 -0.36 1.57
CA GLU A 91 -17.75 -1.59 1.74
C GLU A 91 -18.19 -1.71 3.21
#